data_AF-A0A4Y2QTV0-F1
#
_entry.id   AF-A0A4Y2QTV0-F1
#
_cell.length_a   1.000
_cell.length_b   1.000
_cell.length_c   1.000
_cell.angle_alpha   90.00
_cell.angle_beta   90.00
_cell.angle_gamma   90.00
#
_symmetry.space_group_name_H-M   'P 1'
#
loop_
_entity.id
_entity.type
_entity.pdbx_description
1 polymer ?
#
loop_
_entity_poly.entity_id
_entity_poly.type
_entity_poly.pdbx_seq_one_letter_code
_entity_poly.pdbx_strand_id
1 'polypeptide(L)'
;MNVHFFTKNNETKAGIVERFHRTLMSKLTRYFTEYNTRKYIDVIEKLIFSYNHTWHQSIKMEPSSVNIDNQADVWQNLYGDLSKQKAKKLPFKVGDTVRISKWKGRFEKGYENNWSREIFTVHKILPRIPTVYKLRDFHNNVIEGTFYEKEMQKVVDSGYYPVEKVIKKRKGKLEYFVKFQGYPDEFNAWVSEVKML
;
A
#
# COMPACT_ATOMS: atom_id res chain seq x y z
N MET A 1 17.19 -17.28 -1.83
CA MET A 1 16.56 -16.11 -2.51
C MET A 1 15.44 -15.62 -1.59
N ASN A 2 15.74 -14.66 -0.71
CA ASN A 2 14.73 -14.04 0.15
C ASN A 2 14.05 -12.91 -0.63
N VAL A 3 12.94 -13.23 -1.29
CA VAL A 3 12.09 -12.21 -1.91
C VAL A 3 11.30 -11.56 -0.78
N HIS A 4 11.83 -10.46 -0.27
CA HIS A 4 11.06 -9.57 0.60
C HIS A 4 9.98 -8.91 -0.25
N PHE A 5 8.75 -9.42 -0.14
CA PHE A 5 7.58 -8.85 -0.81
C PHE A 5 7.19 -7.54 -0.08
N PHE A 6 7.88 -6.45 -0.42
CA PHE A 6 7.44 -5.11 -0.04
C PHE A 6 6.74 -4.50 -1.26
N THR A 7 5.42 -4.38 -1.21
CA THR A 7 4.62 -3.77 -2.28
C THR A 7 4.89 -2.26 -2.32
N LYS A 8 5.86 -1.84 -3.15
CA LYS A 8 6.06 -0.42 -3.54
C LYS A 8 4.89 0.15 -4.37
N ASN A 9 3.97 -0.72 -4.81
CA ASN A 9 2.79 -0.38 -5.59
C ASN A 9 1.54 -0.49 -4.71
N ASN A 10 1.20 0.60 -4.03
CA ASN A 10 -0.08 0.73 -3.37
C ASN A 10 -1.18 0.53 -4.44
N GLU A 11 -2.01 -0.52 -4.32
CA GLU A 11 -3.10 -0.85 -5.27
C GLU A 11 -4.02 0.35 -5.55
N THR A 12 -4.11 1.26 -4.58
CA THR A 12 -4.84 2.52 -4.67
C THR A 12 -4.40 3.41 -5.84
N LYS A 13 -3.17 3.29 -6.34
CA LYS A 13 -2.67 4.07 -7.49
C LYS A 13 -3.29 3.65 -8.84
N ALA A 14 -3.78 2.42 -8.95
CA ALA A 14 -4.38 1.88 -10.19
C ALA A 14 -5.91 1.82 -10.14
N GLY A 15 -6.56 2.45 -9.14
CA GLY A 15 -7.99 2.25 -8.86
C GLY A 15 -8.94 2.56 -10.02
N ILE A 16 -8.58 3.48 -10.93
CA ILE A 16 -9.38 3.78 -12.14
C ILE A 16 -9.34 2.61 -13.12
N VAL A 17 -8.15 2.06 -13.38
CA VAL A 17 -7.96 0.90 -14.27
C VAL A 17 -8.64 -0.33 -13.67
N GLU A 18 -8.51 -0.55 -12.36
CA GLU A 18 -9.19 -1.66 -11.67
C GLU A 18 -10.71 -1.54 -11.76
N ARG A 19 -11.25 -0.33 -11.65
CA ARG A 19 -12.69 -0.08 -11.86
C ARG A 19 -13.11 -0.42 -13.29
N PHE A 20 -12.33 -0.01 -14.29
CA PHE A 20 -12.58 -0.35 -15.69
C PHE A 20 -12.54 -1.88 -15.91
N HIS A 21 -11.50 -2.56 -15.44
CA HIS A 21 -11.36 -4.01 -15.53
C HIS A 21 -12.56 -4.73 -14.93
N ARG A 22 -13.01 -4.31 -13.75
CA ARG A 22 -14.22 -4.87 -13.13
C ARG A 22 -15.45 -4.72 -14.03
N THR A 23 -15.68 -3.53 -14.58
CA THR A 23 -16.82 -3.28 -15.48
C THR A 23 -16.75 -4.11 -16.76
N LEU A 24 -15.58 -4.20 -17.38
CA LEU A 24 -15.38 -5.00 -18.58
C LEU A 24 -15.62 -6.48 -18.30
N MET A 25 -15.05 -7.01 -17.21
CA MET A 25 -15.25 -8.39 -16.80
C MET A 25 -16.71 -8.70 -16.50
N SER A 26 -17.45 -7.80 -15.82
CA SER A 26 -18.89 -7.99 -15.60
C SER A 26 -19.69 -8.10 -16.90
N LYS A 27 -19.38 -7.29 -17.91
CA LYS A 27 -20.03 -7.39 -19.23
C LYS A 27 -19.67 -8.71 -19.94
N LEU A 28 -18.41 -9.12 -19.89
CA LEU A 28 -17.94 -10.38 -20.45
C LEU A 28 -18.58 -11.59 -19.78
N THR A 29 -18.65 -11.61 -18.44
CA THR A 29 -19.28 -12.71 -17.70
C THR A 29 -20.74 -12.88 -18.08
N ARG A 30 -21.50 -11.79 -18.23
CA ARG A 30 -22.89 -11.85 -18.70
C ARG A 30 -23.00 -12.47 -20.09
N TYR A 31 -22.12 -12.10 -21.02
CA TYR A 31 -22.06 -12.70 -22.35
C TYR A 31 -21.71 -14.19 -22.30
N PHE A 32 -20.73 -14.58 -21.48
CA PHE A 32 -20.35 -15.98 -21.32
C PHE A 32 -21.48 -16.86 -20.79
N THR A 33 -22.25 -16.34 -19.84
CA THR A 33 -23.42 -17.04 -19.28
C THR A 33 -24.52 -17.22 -20.32
N GLU A 34 -24.83 -16.18 -21.11
CA GLU A 34 -25.92 -16.21 -22.10
C GLU A 34 -25.61 -17.18 -23.26
N TYR A 35 -24.40 -17.10 -23.82
CA TYR A 35 -24.03 -17.86 -25.01
C TYR A 35 -23.28 -19.16 -24.69
N ASN A 36 -23.16 -19.53 -23.41
CA ASN A 36 -22.41 -20.69 -22.90
C ASN A 36 -21.04 -20.84 -23.59
N THR A 37 -20.28 -19.75 -23.66
CA THR A 37 -18.99 -19.69 -24.37
C THR A 37 -17.95 -18.97 -23.53
N ARG A 38 -16.68 -19.20 -23.85
CA ARG A 38 -15.55 -18.41 -23.33
C ARG A 38 -14.82 -17.64 -24.44
N LYS A 39 -15.28 -17.75 -25.69
CA LYS A 39 -14.71 -16.98 -26.81
C LYS A 39 -15.21 -15.54 -26.72
N TYR A 40 -14.30 -14.61 -26.44
CA TYR A 40 -14.62 -13.19 -26.30
C TYR A 40 -14.04 -12.30 -27.40
N ILE A 41 -13.12 -12.82 -28.22
CA ILE A 41 -12.42 -12.05 -29.26
C ILE A 41 -13.43 -11.38 -30.21
N ASP A 42 -14.51 -12.08 -30.55
CA ASP A 42 -15.53 -11.60 -31.50
C ASP A 42 -16.45 -10.50 -30.92
N VAL A 43 -16.45 -10.31 -29.60
CA VAL A 43 -17.38 -9.40 -28.90
C VAL A 43 -16.67 -8.29 -28.11
N ILE A 44 -15.38 -8.43 -27.82
CA ILE A 44 -14.64 -7.48 -26.99
C ILE A 44 -14.68 -6.05 -27.54
N GLU A 45 -14.55 -5.90 -28.86
CA GLU A 45 -14.65 -4.58 -29.52
C GLU A 45 -16.01 -3.94 -29.30
N LYS A 46 -17.09 -4.72 -29.44
CA LYS A 46 -18.48 -4.25 -29.20
C LYS A 46 -18.68 -3.83 -27.74
N LEU A 47 -18.09 -4.57 -26.80
CA LEU A 47 -18.17 -4.24 -25.37
C LEU A 47 -17.40 -2.97 -25.02
N ILE A 48 -16.21 -2.78 -25.59
CA ILE A 48 -15.41 -1.55 -25.43
C ILE A 48 -16.14 -0.36 -26.04
N PHE A 49 -16.66 -0.51 -27.27
CA PHE A 49 -17.46 0.52 -27.93
C PHE A 49 -18.65 0.93 -27.05
N SER A 50 -19.40 -0.04 -26.53
CA SER A 50 -20.50 0.21 -25.60
C SER A 50 -20.05 0.95 -24.34
N TYR A 51 -18.90 0.57 -23.74
CA TYR A 51 -18.37 1.24 -22.54
C TYR A 51 -18.01 2.70 -22.81
N ASN A 52 -17.34 2.97 -23.94
CA ASN A 52 -16.90 4.31 -24.31
C ASN A 52 -18.06 5.25 -24.69
N HIS A 53 -19.19 4.72 -25.16
CA HIS A 53 -20.40 5.47 -25.51
C HIS A 53 -21.54 5.32 -24.48
N THR A 54 -21.21 4.95 -23.25
CA THR A 54 -22.17 4.99 -22.14
C THR A 54 -21.91 6.25 -21.34
N TRP A 55 -22.96 6.91 -20.85
CA TRP A 55 -22.83 8.03 -19.92
C TRP A 55 -22.21 7.59 -18.58
N HIS A 56 -21.12 8.23 -18.17
CA HIS A 56 -20.47 7.95 -16.88
C HIS A 56 -20.74 9.07 -15.88
N GLN A 57 -21.40 8.72 -14.77
CA GLN A 57 -21.78 9.67 -13.71
C GLN A 57 -20.61 10.46 -13.11
N SER A 58 -19.41 9.85 -13.03
CA SER A 58 -18.23 10.50 -12.42
C SER A 58 -17.65 11.63 -13.28
N ILE A 59 -17.66 11.48 -14.61
CA ILE A 59 -17.15 12.50 -15.54
C ILE A 59 -18.27 13.34 -16.16
N LYS A 60 -19.54 12.93 -15.95
CA LYS A 60 -20.74 13.55 -16.50
C LYS A 60 -20.70 13.71 -18.03
N MET A 61 -20.19 12.68 -18.72
CA MET A 61 -20.21 12.54 -20.17
C MET A 61 -19.86 11.09 -20.56
N GLU A 62 -19.88 10.82 -21.86
CA GLU A 62 -19.35 9.59 -22.43
C GLU A 62 -17.82 9.65 -22.51
N PRO A 63 -17.08 8.57 -22.16
CA PRO A 63 -15.63 8.54 -22.30
C PRO A 63 -15.11 8.86 -23.70
N SER A 64 -15.82 8.47 -24.77
CA SER A 64 -15.45 8.78 -26.16
C SER A 64 -15.58 10.26 -26.51
N SER A 65 -16.35 11.03 -25.73
CA SER A 65 -16.55 12.47 -25.95
C SER A 65 -15.49 13.34 -25.26
N VAL A 66 -14.57 12.75 -24.49
CA VAL A 66 -13.51 13.49 -23.78
C VAL A 66 -12.45 13.97 -24.77
N ASN A 67 -12.13 15.26 -24.72
CA ASN A 67 -11.14 15.91 -25.56
C ASN A 67 -10.35 16.99 -24.79
N ILE A 68 -9.45 17.69 -25.47
CA ILE A 68 -8.58 18.71 -24.87
C ILE A 68 -9.39 19.90 -24.33
N ASP A 69 -10.53 20.23 -24.94
CA ASP A 69 -11.33 21.40 -24.56
C ASP A 69 -12.12 21.13 -23.27
N ASN A 70 -12.66 19.93 -23.11
CA ASN A 70 -13.45 19.55 -21.93
C ASN A 70 -12.65 18.85 -20.82
N GLN A 71 -11.34 18.63 -21.00
CA GLN A 71 -10.50 17.97 -20.00
C GLN A 71 -10.52 18.69 -18.64
N ALA A 72 -10.65 20.01 -18.63
CA ALA A 72 -10.72 20.80 -17.41
C ALA A 72 -12.00 20.50 -16.63
N ASP A 73 -13.15 20.39 -17.31
CA ASP A 73 -14.42 20.03 -16.69
C ASP A 73 -14.41 18.59 -16.18
N VAL A 74 -13.82 17.67 -16.94
CA VAL A 74 -13.61 16.28 -16.50
C VAL A 74 -12.74 16.24 -15.24
N TRP A 75 -11.64 16.99 -15.23
CA TRP A 75 -10.77 17.10 -14.06
C TRP A 75 -11.50 17.70 -12.86
N GLN A 76 -12.29 18.76 -13.05
CA GLN A 76 -13.10 19.37 -11.99
C GLN A 76 -14.19 18.42 -11.46
N ASN A 77 -14.83 17.63 -12.32
CA ASN A 77 -15.82 16.64 -11.88
C ASN A 77 -15.17 15.52 -11.05
N LEU A 78 -13.95 15.08 -11.41
CA LEU A 78 -13.23 14.01 -10.71
C LEU A 78 -12.51 14.49 -9.44
N TYR A 79 -11.95 15.70 -9.47
CA TYR A 79 -10.98 16.20 -8.49
C TYR A 79 -11.24 17.65 -8.02
N GLY A 80 -12.24 18.34 -8.53
CA GLY A 80 -12.38 19.79 -8.38
C GLY A 80 -12.59 20.30 -6.94
N ASP A 81 -13.11 19.45 -6.05
CA ASP A 81 -13.33 19.83 -4.66
C ASP A 81 -12.32 19.21 -3.68
N LEU A 82 -11.04 19.52 -3.89
CA LEU A 82 -9.99 19.24 -2.90
C LEU A 82 -10.02 20.25 -1.74
N SER A 83 -10.68 21.41 -1.92
CA SER A 83 -10.78 22.48 -0.92
C SER A 83 -11.53 22.07 0.35
N LYS A 84 -12.50 21.15 0.23
CA LYS A 84 -13.23 20.59 1.37
C LYS A 84 -12.41 19.62 2.23
N GLN A 85 -11.21 19.22 1.79
CA GLN A 85 -10.25 18.56 2.68
C GLN A 85 -9.70 19.61 3.64
N LYS A 86 -10.48 19.94 4.68
CA LYS A 86 -10.06 20.80 5.79
C LYS A 86 -8.64 20.43 6.16
N ALA A 87 -7.79 21.44 6.38
CA ALA A 87 -6.43 21.26 6.91
C ALA A 87 -6.51 20.46 8.22
N LYS A 88 -6.43 19.14 8.09
CA LYS A 88 -6.52 18.23 9.23
C LYS A 88 -5.23 18.40 10.01
N LYS A 89 -5.35 18.56 11.32
CA LYS A 89 -4.18 18.61 12.21
C LYS A 89 -3.29 17.41 11.90
N LEU A 90 -2.03 17.67 11.58
CA LEU A 90 -1.05 16.64 11.30
C LEU A 90 -0.89 15.76 12.56
N PRO A 91 -1.19 14.45 12.48
CA PRO A 91 -1.12 13.57 13.65
C PRO A 91 0.30 13.18 14.01
N PHE A 92 1.23 13.24 13.05
CA PHE A 92 2.63 12.87 13.24
C PHE A 92 3.55 14.07 13.08
N LYS A 93 4.66 14.04 13.83
CA LYS A 93 5.77 15.00 13.74
C LYS A 93 7.03 14.29 13.26
N VAL A 94 7.96 15.06 12.69
CA VAL A 94 9.31 14.56 12.40
C VAL A 94 9.95 14.08 13.71
N GLY A 95 10.54 12.89 13.67
CA GLY A 95 11.10 12.22 14.85
C GLY A 95 10.14 11.25 15.57
N ASP A 96 8.85 11.25 15.25
CA ASP A 96 7.93 10.27 15.82
C ASP A 96 8.27 8.85 15.37
N THR A 97 8.22 7.90 16.30
CA THR A 97 8.34 6.47 16.05
C THR A 97 7.01 5.86 15.65
N VAL A 98 7.01 5.10 14.56
CA VAL A 98 5.80 4.58 13.90
C VAL A 98 6.01 3.15 13.39
N ARG A 99 4.92 2.39 13.33
CA ARG A 99 4.83 1.15 12.54
C ARG A 99 4.03 1.43 11.27
N ILE A 100 4.29 0.64 10.23
CA ILE A 100 3.55 0.72 8.97
C ILE A 100 2.60 -0.47 8.80
N SER A 101 1.49 -0.27 8.10
CA SER A 101 0.53 -1.34 7.81
C SER A 101 1.17 -2.39 6.89
N LYS A 102 0.95 -3.67 7.20
CA LYS A 102 1.24 -4.79 6.33
C LYS A 102 0.15 -4.90 5.27
N TRP A 103 0.56 -5.20 4.04
CA TRP A 103 -0.38 -5.67 3.03
C TRP A 103 -0.84 -7.08 3.42
N LYS A 104 -2.14 -7.29 3.52
CA LYS A 104 -2.73 -8.60 3.79
C LYS A 104 -3.28 -9.20 2.51
N GLY A 105 -2.90 -10.44 2.24
CA GLY A 105 -3.61 -11.27 1.25
C GLY A 105 -5.06 -11.52 1.66
N ARG A 106 -5.96 -11.72 0.68
CA ARG A 106 -7.40 -11.96 0.88
C ARG A 106 -7.73 -13.12 1.84
N PHE A 107 -6.81 -14.07 1.99
CA PHE A 107 -6.98 -15.28 2.81
C PHE A 107 -6.15 -15.27 4.10
N GLU A 108 -5.55 -14.14 4.47
CA GLU A 108 -4.81 -14.05 5.73
C GLU A 108 -5.73 -14.02 6.94
N LYS A 109 -5.26 -14.64 8.03
CA LYS A 109 -6.06 -14.81 9.24
C LYS A 109 -6.28 -13.46 9.93
N GLY A 110 -7.53 -13.20 10.33
CA GLY A 110 -7.94 -11.91 10.90
C GLY A 110 -7.30 -11.57 12.26
N TYR A 111 -6.85 -12.58 13.01
CA TYR A 111 -6.22 -12.37 14.32
C TYR A 111 -4.74 -11.98 14.25
N GLU A 112 -4.11 -12.05 13.07
CA GLU A 112 -2.71 -11.69 12.92
C GLU A 112 -2.52 -10.16 12.87
N ASN A 113 -1.45 -9.66 13.50
CA ASN A 113 -1.16 -8.23 13.58
C ASN A 113 -0.98 -7.59 12.19
N ASN A 114 -1.76 -6.54 11.91
CA ASN A 114 -1.74 -5.76 10.67
C ASN A 114 -0.57 -4.78 10.58
N TRP A 115 0.24 -4.62 11.63
CA TRP A 115 1.35 -3.67 11.67
C TRP A 115 2.69 -4.37 11.53
N SER A 116 3.68 -3.67 10.96
CA SER A 116 5.07 -4.12 10.88
C SER A 116 5.63 -4.44 12.27
N ARG A 117 6.54 -5.43 12.34
CA ARG A 117 7.34 -5.66 13.56
C ARG A 117 8.43 -4.60 13.67
N GLU A 118 9.02 -4.26 12.53
CA GLU A 118 9.95 -3.14 12.38
C GLU A 118 9.32 -1.80 12.77
N ILE A 119 10.09 -1.00 13.52
CA ILE A 119 9.74 0.36 13.92
C ILE A 119 10.55 1.33 13.06
N PHE A 120 9.86 2.33 12.53
CA PHE A 120 10.42 3.37 11.70
C PHE A 120 10.34 4.72 12.39
N THR A 121 11.14 5.68 11.91
CA THR A 121 11.06 7.08 12.36
C THR A 121 10.55 7.97 11.24
N VAL A 122 9.66 8.91 11.56
CA VAL A 122 9.23 9.94 10.61
C VAL A 122 10.41 10.85 10.28
N HIS A 123 10.88 10.78 9.04
CA HIS A 123 12.02 11.56 8.57
C HIS A 123 11.58 12.92 7.99
N LYS A 124 10.52 12.93 7.16
CA LYS A 124 10.04 14.16 6.51
C LYS A 124 8.53 14.12 6.28
N ILE A 125 7.89 15.27 6.44
CA ILE A 125 6.47 15.49 6.10
C ILE A 125 6.43 16.22 4.75
N LEU A 126 5.65 15.70 3.80
CA LEU A 126 5.47 16.29 2.49
C LEU A 126 4.03 16.84 2.39
N PRO A 127 3.86 18.17 2.27
CA PRO A 127 2.55 18.82 2.23
C PRO A 127 1.89 18.63 0.86
N ARG A 128 1.39 17.42 0.62
CA ARG A 128 0.53 17.06 -0.52
C ARG A 128 -0.92 16.96 -0.04
N ILE A 129 -1.86 16.83 -0.98
CA ILE A 129 -3.27 16.58 -0.65
C ILE A 129 -3.60 15.16 -1.13
N PRO A 130 -3.75 14.17 -0.22
CA PRO A 130 -3.53 14.23 1.23
C PRO A 130 -2.04 14.23 1.60
N THR A 131 -1.71 14.66 2.83
CA THR A 131 -0.33 14.71 3.33
C THR A 131 0.31 13.34 3.33
N VAL A 132 1.58 13.26 2.91
CA VAL A 132 2.35 12.02 2.90
C VAL A 132 3.66 12.16 3.65
N TYR A 133 4.18 11.04 4.14
CA TYR A 133 5.35 10.99 5.01
C TYR A 133 6.47 10.16 4.36
N LYS A 134 7.72 10.60 4.56
CA LYS A 134 8.92 9.78 4.33
C LYS A 134 9.42 9.26 5.67
N LEU A 135 9.78 7.99 5.69
CA LEU A 135 10.26 7.31 6.89
C LEU A 135 11.73 6.93 6.73
N ARG A 136 12.39 6.64 7.84
CA ARG A 136 13.71 6.03 7.89
C ARG A 136 13.70 4.84 8.84
N ASP A 137 14.56 3.87 8.55
CA ASP A 137 14.79 2.69 9.39
C ASP A 137 15.58 3.03 10.66
N PHE A 138 15.91 2.00 11.45
CA PHE A 138 16.70 2.15 12.66
C PHE A 138 18.17 2.54 12.40
N HIS A 139 18.73 2.23 11.22
CA HIS A 139 20.07 2.65 10.79
C HIS A 139 20.09 4.07 10.17
N ASN A 140 18.98 4.82 10.25
CA ASN A 140 18.78 6.12 9.62
C ASN A 140 18.76 6.12 8.09
N ASN A 141 18.64 4.97 7.43
CA ASN A 141 18.44 4.91 5.99
C ASN A 141 17.01 5.31 5.66
N VAL A 142 16.84 6.24 4.71
CA VAL A 142 15.51 6.65 4.24
C VAL A 142 14.92 5.51 3.41
N ILE A 143 13.78 4.98 3.85
CA ILE A 143 13.09 3.92 3.11
C ILE A 143 12.44 4.48 1.86
N GLU A 144 12.39 3.66 0.82
CA GLU A 144 11.83 4.07 -0.45
C GLU A 144 10.30 4.16 -0.40
N GLY A 145 9.74 5.20 -1.03
CA GLY A 145 8.30 5.43 -1.10
C GLY A 145 7.81 6.58 -0.21
N THR A 146 6.50 6.70 -0.12
CA THR A 146 5.80 7.68 0.71
C THR A 146 4.57 7.03 1.30
N PHE A 147 4.28 7.32 2.56
CA PHE A 147 3.22 6.69 3.33
C PHE A 147 2.12 7.69 3.65
N TYR A 148 0.87 7.24 3.57
CA TYR A 148 -0.27 8.00 4.05
C TYR A 148 -0.41 7.87 5.57
N GLU A 149 -1.07 8.84 6.20
CA GLU A 149 -1.41 8.80 7.63
C GLU A 149 -2.05 7.46 8.04
N LYS A 150 -2.96 6.94 7.21
CA LYS A 150 -3.72 5.70 7.48
C LYS A 150 -2.86 4.44 7.47
N GLU A 151 -1.69 4.51 6.85
CA GLU A 151 -0.75 3.39 6.73
C GLU A 151 0.26 3.39 7.87
N MET A 152 0.12 4.31 8.84
CA MET A 152 1.07 4.52 9.93
C MET A 152 0.37 4.50 11.29
N GLN A 153 1.04 3.93 12.29
CA GLN A 153 0.60 3.96 13.68
C GLN A 153 1.75 4.44 14.57
N LYS A 154 1.51 5.48 15.36
CA LYS A 154 2.49 5.96 16.35
C LYS A 154 2.67 4.89 17.44
N VAL A 155 3.92 4.62 17.80
CA VAL A 155 4.28 3.65 18.84
C VAL A 155 5.37 4.23 19.73
N VAL A 156 5.45 3.73 20.96
CA VAL A 156 6.60 3.95 21.84
C VAL A 156 7.51 2.74 21.71
N ASP A 157 8.80 2.96 21.46
CA ASP A 157 9.78 1.88 21.45
C ASP A 157 10.01 1.39 22.88
N SER A 158 9.66 0.13 23.16
CA SER A 158 9.89 -0.51 24.44
C SER A 158 11.30 -1.09 24.59
N GLY A 159 12.12 -1.06 23.53
CA GLY A 159 13.42 -1.74 23.46
C GLY A 159 13.31 -3.26 23.35
N TYR A 160 12.10 -3.80 23.20
CA TYR A 160 11.87 -5.24 23.09
C TYR A 160 11.72 -5.69 21.65
N TYR A 161 12.67 -6.50 21.19
CA TYR A 161 12.76 -7.03 19.84
C TYR A 161 12.72 -8.58 19.87
N PRO A 162 11.60 -9.21 19.50
CA PRO A 162 11.49 -10.68 19.50
C PRO A 162 12.53 -11.32 18.59
N VAL A 163 13.15 -12.40 19.08
CA VAL A 163 14.13 -13.18 18.31
C VAL A 163 13.40 -14.26 17.51
N GLU A 164 13.66 -14.29 16.20
CA GLU A 164 13.17 -15.33 15.29
C GLU A 164 14.04 -16.60 15.38
N LYS A 165 15.36 -16.42 15.37
CA LYS A 165 16.31 -17.54 15.47
C LYS A 165 17.66 -17.08 16.01
N VAL A 166 18.34 -17.99 16.71
CA VAL A 166 19.75 -17.84 17.08
C VAL A 166 20.61 -18.40 15.96
N ILE A 167 21.54 -17.60 15.45
CA ILE A 167 22.43 -17.97 14.33
C ILE A 167 23.78 -18.48 14.87
N LYS A 168 24.35 -17.81 15.87
CA LYS A 168 25.66 -18.20 16.48
C LYS A 168 25.64 -17.98 17.99
N LYS A 169 26.52 -18.70 18.69
CA LYS A 169 26.78 -18.55 20.13
C LYS A 169 28.28 -18.43 20.39
N ARG A 170 28.69 -17.54 21.29
CA ARG A 170 30.08 -17.44 21.76
C ARG A 170 30.16 -17.75 23.25
N LYS A 171 31.21 -18.47 23.66
CA LYS A 171 31.38 -19.01 25.02
C LYS A 171 32.25 -18.15 25.95
N GLY A 172 32.94 -17.12 25.41
CA GLY A 172 33.77 -16.22 26.22
C GLY A 172 32.91 -15.28 27.07
N LYS A 173 32.20 -14.36 26.42
CA LYS A 173 31.04 -13.66 26.98
C LYS A 173 29.80 -14.33 26.41
N LEU A 174 28.89 -14.81 27.26
CA LEU A 174 27.72 -15.56 26.82
C LEU A 174 26.79 -14.65 26.02
N GLU A 175 27.00 -14.63 24.71
CA GLU A 175 26.29 -13.79 23.75
C GLU A 175 25.77 -14.64 22.59
N TYR A 176 24.65 -14.20 22.03
CA TYR A 176 23.93 -14.87 20.96
C TYR A 176 23.83 -13.93 19.77
N PHE A 177 24.29 -14.36 18.60
CA PHE A 177 24.05 -13.64 17.35
C PHE A 177 22.68 -14.05 16.85
N VAL A 178 21.73 -13.11 16.84
CA VAL A 178 20.31 -13.39 16.62
C VAL A 178 19.77 -12.73 15.37
N LYS A 179 18.77 -13.38 14.77
CA LYS A 179 17.87 -12.81 13.79
C LYS A 179 16.64 -12.28 14.51
N PHE A 180 16.37 -10.98 14.40
CA PHE A 180 15.14 -10.40 14.93
C PHE A 180 13.94 -10.67 14.02
N GLN A 181 12.80 -10.98 14.63
CA GLN A 181 11.58 -11.33 13.92
C GLN A 181 11.01 -10.13 13.17
N GLY A 182 10.92 -10.26 11.85
CA GLY A 182 10.35 -9.23 10.98
C GLY A 182 11.26 -8.02 10.75
N TYR A 183 12.56 -8.14 11.05
CA TYR A 183 13.60 -7.19 10.65
C TYR A 183 14.46 -7.81 9.53
N PRO A 184 15.08 -7.02 8.64
CA PRO A 184 16.08 -7.51 7.68
C PRO A 184 17.34 -8.11 8.34
N ASP A 185 18.14 -8.89 7.59
CA ASP A 185 19.34 -9.57 8.12
C ASP A 185 20.46 -8.59 8.52
N GLU A 186 20.43 -7.36 7.99
CA GLU A 186 21.36 -6.30 8.34
C GLU A 186 21.23 -5.82 9.79
N PHE A 187 20.08 -6.09 10.43
CA PHE A 187 19.84 -5.78 11.85
C PHE A 187 20.24 -6.92 12.79
N ASN A 188 20.81 -8.01 12.28
CA ASN A 188 21.26 -9.12 13.14
C ASN A 188 22.38 -8.63 14.07
N ALA A 189 22.24 -8.90 15.36
CA ALA A 189 23.15 -8.38 16.38
C ALA A 189 23.50 -9.44 17.43
N TRP A 190 24.59 -9.19 18.15
CA TRP A 190 24.93 -9.95 19.36
C TRP A 190 24.12 -9.41 20.54
N VAL A 191 23.41 -10.29 21.23
CA VAL A 191 22.63 -9.97 22.43
C VAL A 191 23.07 -10.85 23.61
N SER A 192 23.03 -10.29 24.82
CA SER A 192 23.35 -11.01 26.06
C SER A 192 22.19 -11.90 26.53
N GLU A 193 20.97 -11.54 26.20
CA GLU A 193 19.75 -12.29 26.56
C GLU A 193 18.92 -12.57 25.32
N VAL A 194 18.39 -13.78 25.23
CA VAL A 194 17.46 -14.18 24.17
C VAL A 194 16.13 -14.49 24.83
N LYS A 195 15.11 -13.69 24.50
CA LYS A 195 13.71 -13.99 24.82
C LYS A 195 13.04 -14.46 23.54
N MET A 196 12.98 -15.78 23.35
CA MET A 196 12.18 -16.39 22.29
C MET A 196 10.70 -16.32 22.71
N LEU A 197 9.83 -16.03 21.75
CA LEU A 197 8.38 -16.19 21.90
C LEU A 197 8.00 -17.66 21.67
#